data_AF-U5L709-F1
#
_entry.id   AF-U5L709-F1
#
_cell.length_a   1.000
_cell.length_b   1.000
_cell.length_c   1.000
_cell.angle_alpha   90.00
_cell.angle_beta   90.00
_cell.angle_gamma   90.00
#
_symmetry.space_group_name_H-M   'P 1'
#
loop_
_entity.id
_entity.type
_entity.pdbx_description
1 polymer ?
#
loop_
_entity_poly.entity_id
_entity_poly.type
_entity_poly.pdbx_seq_one_letter_code
_entity_poly.pdbx_strand_id
1 'polypeptide(L)'
;MKKLYSVPIIAILIFLIGCSNGQEAEQELNQAADELEQSAEEVAQSAKEKTEEAADDVKENAPDTIDKIKGALEEGKETVKQEMVEKGDTVKAEEDFYLAATPEAYDSLYDFIQINDYDGIKQLEEEKDALLVEKGTELEVLDRDPVRVKVAVKAGDEEGFAPVNLLEPAGNS
;
A
#
# COMPACT_ATOMS: atom_id res chain seq x y z
N MET A 1 42.06 -28.38 2.13
CA MET A 1 41.45 -29.74 2.14
C MET A 1 40.70 -29.94 3.45
N LYS A 2 39.49 -30.53 3.36
CA LYS A 2 38.62 -31.05 4.44
C LYS A 2 37.86 -29.97 5.24
N LYS A 3 36.62 -29.63 4.83
CA LYS A 3 35.33 -30.31 5.10
C LYS A 3 34.97 -30.31 6.59
N LEU A 4 34.01 -29.45 6.95
CA LEU A 4 33.06 -29.70 8.02
C LEU A 4 31.66 -29.68 7.39
N TYR A 5 31.13 -30.87 7.19
CA TYR A 5 29.71 -31.12 7.07
C TYR A 5 29.15 -31.12 8.49
N SER A 6 28.06 -30.40 8.74
CA SER A 6 27.13 -30.74 9.82
C SER A 6 25.75 -30.24 9.44
N VAL A 7 25.03 -31.10 8.74
CA VAL A 7 23.79 -31.75 9.23
C VAL A 7 22.56 -30.99 8.71
N PRO A 8 21.93 -31.50 7.65
CA PRO A 8 20.55 -31.19 7.32
C PRO A 8 19.64 -32.08 8.19
N ILE A 9 18.71 -31.47 8.91
CA ILE A 9 17.54 -32.15 9.48
C ILE A 9 16.38 -31.64 8.63
N ILE A 10 16.07 -32.32 7.51
CA ILE A 10 15.15 -33.47 7.46
C ILE A 10 13.86 -33.06 8.18
N ALA A 11 12.94 -32.46 7.45
CA ALA A 11 11.96 -33.19 6.66
C ALA A 11 10.96 -33.96 7.52
N ILE A 12 9.72 -33.84 7.07
CA ILE A 12 8.66 -34.85 6.97
C ILE A 12 7.40 -34.29 7.64
N LEU A 13 6.44 -33.80 6.85
CA LEU A 13 5.42 -34.59 6.12
C LEU A 13 4.34 -35.13 7.06
N ILE A 14 3.12 -35.11 6.53
CA ILE A 14 1.94 -35.93 6.87
C ILE A 14 0.99 -35.19 7.83
N PHE A 15 -0.06 -34.58 7.27
CA PHE A 15 -1.39 -35.20 7.12
C PHE A 15 -1.92 -35.67 8.48
N LEU A 16 -3.03 -35.07 8.93
CA LEU A 16 -4.19 -35.71 9.57
C LEU A 16 -5.12 -34.60 10.13
N ILE A 17 -5.65 -33.74 9.25
CA ILE A 17 -6.92 -33.06 9.58
C ILE A 17 -8.02 -34.01 9.10
N GLY A 18 -8.41 -34.91 9.98
CA GLY A 18 -9.45 -35.89 9.68
C GLY A 18 -9.50 -37.00 10.71
N CYS A 19 -10.04 -36.70 11.88
CA CYS A 19 -11.09 -37.47 12.58
C CYS A 19 -11.09 -37.15 14.08
N SER A 20 -12.24 -36.63 14.54
CA SER A 20 -12.86 -36.94 15.83
C SER A 20 -12.18 -36.49 17.14
N ASN A 21 -12.88 -35.60 17.84
CA ASN A 21 -13.06 -35.59 19.29
C ASN A 21 -11.79 -35.66 20.15
N GLY A 22 -11.44 -34.49 20.68
CA GLY A 22 -11.67 -34.24 22.11
C GLY A 22 -10.67 -34.86 23.08
N GLN A 23 -9.88 -33.94 23.65
CA GLN A 23 -9.15 -34.03 24.91
C GLN A 23 -7.79 -34.75 24.88
N GLU A 24 -6.86 -34.12 25.58
CA GLU A 24 -5.52 -34.59 25.98
C GLU A 24 -4.34 -34.22 25.07
N ALA A 25 -4.09 -32.91 24.94
CA ALA A 25 -2.74 -32.36 24.67
C ALA A 25 -2.58 -30.91 25.18
N GLU A 26 -3.17 -30.59 26.34
CA GLU A 26 -3.05 -29.27 26.99
C GLU A 26 -2.30 -29.43 28.31
N GLN A 27 -0.98 -29.63 28.30
CA GLN A 27 -0.19 -29.36 29.52
C GLN A 27 1.32 -29.15 29.35
N GLU A 28 1.88 -29.19 28.13
CA GLU A 28 3.34 -28.97 27.92
C GLU A 28 3.66 -27.78 26.99
N LEU A 29 2.73 -26.84 26.79
CA LEU A 29 2.94 -25.60 26.03
C LEU A 29 3.05 -24.32 26.89
N ASN A 30 2.89 -24.44 28.21
CA ASN A 30 2.82 -23.28 29.12
C ASN A 30 4.14 -22.87 29.77
N GLN A 31 5.30 -23.36 29.30
CA GLN A 31 6.62 -22.92 29.83
C GLN A 31 7.56 -22.36 28.76
N ALA A 32 7.13 -22.26 27.51
CA ALA A 32 7.89 -21.58 26.45
C ALA A 32 7.33 -20.20 26.08
N ALA A 33 6.21 -19.79 26.67
CA ALA A 33 5.58 -18.49 26.44
C ALA A 33 6.15 -17.38 27.34
N ASP A 34 6.50 -17.71 28.60
CA ASP A 34 6.90 -16.69 29.59
C ASP A 34 8.28 -16.06 29.33
N GLU A 35 9.20 -16.73 28.61
CA GLU A 35 10.51 -16.14 28.26
C GLU A 35 10.48 -15.32 26.95
N LEU A 36 9.41 -15.41 26.16
CA LEU A 36 9.24 -14.59 24.95
C LEU A 36 8.54 -13.25 25.25
N GLU A 37 7.78 -13.17 26.34
CA GLU A 37 7.01 -11.97 26.72
C GLU A 37 7.92 -10.83 27.21
N GLN A 38 9.01 -11.12 27.91
CA GLN A 38 9.90 -10.09 28.43
C GLN A 38 10.82 -9.43 27.39
N SER A 39 11.08 -10.06 26.24
CA SER A 39 11.83 -9.41 25.14
C SER A 39 10.93 -8.65 24.18
N ALA A 40 9.61 -8.85 24.23
CA ALA A 40 8.64 -8.14 23.40
C ALA A 40 8.22 -6.78 24.00
N GLU A 41 8.18 -6.66 25.34
CA GLU A 41 7.77 -5.42 26.00
C GLU A 41 8.77 -4.26 25.81
N GLU A 42 10.09 -4.51 25.77
CA GLU A 42 11.08 -3.43 25.56
C GLU A 42 11.15 -2.95 24.09
N VAL A 43 10.76 -3.79 23.12
CA VAL A 43 10.68 -3.39 21.70
C VAL A 43 9.34 -2.70 21.39
N ALA A 44 8.25 -3.10 22.07
CA ALA A 44 6.96 -2.45 21.92
C ALA A 44 6.93 -1.03 22.50
N GLN A 45 7.64 -0.76 23.59
CA GLN A 45 7.59 0.55 24.25
C GLN A 45 8.37 1.63 23.48
N SER A 46 9.42 1.27 22.74
CA SER A 46 10.15 2.20 21.87
C SER A 46 9.46 2.46 20.52
N ALA A 47 8.54 1.58 20.10
CA ALA A 47 7.73 1.75 18.90
C ALA A 47 6.42 2.52 19.17
N LYS A 48 5.89 2.46 20.40
CA LYS A 48 4.58 3.03 20.74
C LYS A 48 4.60 4.55 20.94
N GLU A 49 5.73 5.15 21.32
CA GLU A 49 5.83 6.60 21.53
C GLU A 49 6.05 7.43 20.24
N LYS A 50 6.06 6.80 19.05
CA LYS A 50 6.08 7.51 17.75
C LYS A 50 4.84 7.31 16.89
N THR A 51 3.82 6.61 17.38
CA THR A 51 2.63 6.28 16.56
C THR A 51 1.33 6.93 17.08
N GLU A 52 1.37 7.60 18.23
CA GLU A 52 0.18 8.29 18.79
C GLU A 52 0.04 9.76 18.35
N GLU A 53 0.89 10.26 17.43
CA GLU A 53 0.77 11.62 16.85
C GLU A 53 0.61 11.62 15.31
N ALA A 54 0.16 10.49 14.73
CA ALA A 54 -0.15 10.37 13.30
C ALA A 54 -1.55 9.79 13.03
N ALA A 55 -2.45 9.87 14.02
CA ALA A 55 -3.81 9.35 13.94
C ALA A 55 -4.89 10.42 13.68
N ASP A 56 -4.51 11.68 13.43
CA ASP A 56 -5.44 12.82 13.40
C ASP A 56 -5.50 13.60 12.07
N ASP A 57 -5.28 12.92 10.93
CA ASP A 57 -5.64 13.45 9.61
C ASP A 57 -6.07 12.31 8.65
N VAL A 58 -6.92 11.39 9.11
CA VAL A 58 -7.76 10.64 8.16
C VAL A 58 -8.81 11.61 7.65
N LYS A 59 -8.46 12.33 6.58
CA LYS A 59 -9.39 13.09 5.75
C LYS A 59 -10.39 12.07 5.21
N GLU A 60 -11.50 11.90 5.92
CA GLU A 60 -12.57 10.99 5.56
C GLU A 60 -12.93 11.20 4.08
N ASN A 61 -12.96 10.11 3.31
CA ASN A 61 -13.18 10.07 1.86
C ASN A 61 -14.59 10.54 1.50
N ALA A 62 -14.83 11.83 1.69
CA ALA A 62 -16.09 12.47 1.45
C ALA A 62 -16.40 12.40 -0.05
N PRO A 63 -17.67 12.21 -0.43
CA PRO A 63 -18.12 12.27 -1.83
C PRO A 63 -17.53 13.48 -2.58
N ASP A 64 -17.41 14.63 -1.91
CA ASP A 64 -16.82 15.86 -2.46
C ASP A 64 -15.37 15.70 -2.95
N THR A 65 -14.55 14.88 -2.27
CA THR A 65 -13.16 14.61 -2.70
C THR A 65 -13.16 13.74 -3.95
N ILE A 66 -14.00 12.71 -3.98
CA ILE A 66 -14.10 11.78 -5.11
C ILE A 66 -14.66 12.50 -6.35
N ASP A 67 -15.64 13.38 -6.17
CA ASP A 67 -16.18 14.22 -7.24
C ASP A 67 -15.12 15.18 -7.81
N LYS A 68 -14.23 15.75 -6.97
CA LYS A 68 -13.10 16.56 -7.43
C LYS A 68 -12.09 15.75 -8.23
N ILE A 69 -11.73 14.56 -7.74
CA ILE A 69 -10.83 13.63 -8.45
C ILE A 69 -11.41 13.31 -9.82
N LYS A 70 -12.70 12.97 -9.88
CA LYS A 70 -13.41 12.72 -11.14
C LYS A 70 -13.34 13.90 -12.10
N GLY A 71 -13.63 15.11 -11.60
CA GLY A 71 -13.53 16.34 -12.39
C GLY A 71 -12.13 16.55 -12.97
N ALA A 72 -11.08 16.40 -12.16
CA ALA A 72 -9.69 16.54 -12.59
C ALA A 72 -9.30 15.49 -13.64
N LEU A 73 -9.79 14.25 -13.52
CA LEU A 73 -9.58 13.22 -14.54
C LEU A 73 -10.29 13.55 -15.86
N GLU A 74 -11.49 14.12 -15.81
CA GLU A 74 -12.24 14.52 -17.00
C GLU A 74 -11.59 15.72 -17.71
N GLU A 75 -11.14 16.72 -16.98
CA GLU A 75 -10.40 17.88 -17.50
C GLU A 75 -9.02 17.47 -18.06
N GLY A 76 -8.33 16.55 -17.37
CA GLY A 76 -7.04 16.03 -17.78
C GLY A 76 -7.09 15.15 -19.05
N LYS A 77 -8.23 14.53 -19.38
CA LYS A 77 -8.42 13.81 -20.65
C LYS A 77 -8.31 14.73 -21.88
N GLU A 78 -8.64 16.01 -21.73
CA GLU A 78 -8.55 16.99 -22.83
C GLU A 78 -7.11 17.54 -23.00
N THR A 79 -6.25 17.35 -22.00
CA THR A 79 -4.87 17.86 -21.99
C THR A 79 -3.88 16.70 -22.09
N VAL A 80 -3.36 16.43 -23.28
CA VAL A 80 -2.35 15.37 -23.49
C VAL A 80 -1.02 15.78 -22.85
N LYS A 81 -0.83 15.45 -21.56
CA LYS A 81 0.45 15.61 -20.82
C LYS A 81 1.40 14.41 -20.98
N GLN A 82 1.10 13.49 -21.91
CA GLN A 82 1.79 12.20 -22.03
C GLN A 82 3.31 12.32 -22.25
N GLU A 83 3.82 13.45 -22.77
CA GLU A 83 5.25 13.64 -23.05
C GLU A 83 6.05 14.24 -21.89
N MET A 84 5.46 14.52 -20.72
CA MET A 84 6.14 15.31 -19.68
C MET A 84 6.85 14.49 -18.58
N VAL A 85 6.67 13.17 -18.53
CA VAL A 85 7.16 12.35 -17.42
C VAL A 85 7.92 11.12 -17.89
N GLU A 86 9.16 10.99 -17.45
CA GLU A 86 10.07 9.88 -17.70
C GLU A 86 10.42 9.13 -16.40
N LYS A 87 10.90 7.89 -16.55
CA LYS A 87 11.40 7.11 -15.41
C LYS A 87 12.57 7.83 -14.75
N GLY A 88 12.53 7.93 -13.42
CA GLY A 88 13.51 8.64 -12.59
C GLY A 88 13.17 10.10 -12.37
N ASP A 89 12.13 10.64 -13.02
CA ASP A 89 11.68 11.99 -12.75
C ASP A 89 11.06 12.10 -11.35
N THR A 90 11.25 13.27 -10.74
CA THR A 90 10.44 13.69 -9.60
C THR A 90 9.27 14.52 -10.12
N VAL A 91 8.08 14.17 -9.68
CA VAL A 91 6.82 14.86 -10.00
C VAL A 91 6.08 15.28 -8.74
N LYS A 92 5.05 16.10 -8.92
CA LYS A 92 4.10 16.48 -7.89
C LYS A 92 2.69 16.09 -8.29
N ALA A 93 1.90 15.72 -7.30
CA ALA A 93 0.45 15.60 -7.43
C ALA A 93 -0.15 16.97 -7.77
N GLU A 94 -0.76 17.13 -8.94
CA GLU A 94 -1.38 18.39 -9.35
C GLU A 94 -2.72 18.63 -8.62
N GLU A 95 -3.42 17.55 -8.31
CA GLU A 95 -4.65 17.50 -7.52
C GLU A 95 -4.61 16.28 -6.58
N ASP A 96 -5.57 16.19 -5.66
CA ASP A 96 -5.78 14.96 -4.89
C ASP A 96 -6.11 13.81 -5.88
N PHE A 97 -5.58 12.61 -5.64
CA PHE A 97 -5.90 11.41 -6.42
C PHE A 97 -5.64 10.14 -5.64
N TYR A 98 -6.15 9.01 -6.11
CA TYR A 98 -5.86 7.70 -5.51
C TYR A 98 -4.71 6.99 -6.21
N LEU A 99 -3.72 6.57 -5.45
CA LEU A 99 -2.64 5.69 -5.87
C LEU A 99 -3.08 4.23 -5.70
N ALA A 100 -3.16 3.47 -6.79
CA ALA A 100 -3.56 2.07 -6.73
C ALA A 100 -2.34 1.15 -6.54
N ALA A 101 -2.41 0.17 -5.65
CA ALA A 101 -1.28 -0.73 -5.37
C ALA A 101 -0.93 -1.63 -6.57
N THR A 102 -1.93 -2.02 -7.37
CA THR A 102 -1.80 -2.94 -8.50
C THR A 102 -2.47 -2.41 -9.77
N PRO A 103 -2.09 -2.95 -10.94
CA PRO A 103 -2.82 -2.74 -12.19
C PRO A 103 -4.33 -2.98 -12.10
N GLU A 104 -4.74 -4.06 -11.43
CA GLU A 104 -6.13 -4.49 -11.33
C GLU A 104 -6.92 -3.58 -10.38
N ALA A 105 -6.27 -3.15 -9.28
CA ALA A 105 -6.82 -2.15 -8.38
C ALA A 105 -6.99 -0.80 -9.09
N TYR A 106 -6.05 -0.42 -9.95
CA TYR A 106 -6.13 0.81 -10.74
C TYR A 106 -7.38 0.80 -11.65
N ASP A 107 -7.56 -0.26 -12.42
CA ASP A 107 -8.70 -0.35 -13.35
C ASP A 107 -10.03 -0.30 -12.57
N SER A 108 -10.13 -1.05 -11.48
CA SER A 108 -11.33 -1.08 -10.61
C SER A 108 -11.60 0.28 -9.95
N LEU A 109 -10.57 0.90 -9.39
CA LEU A 109 -10.64 2.20 -8.73
C LEU A 109 -11.19 3.28 -9.66
N TYR A 110 -10.65 3.38 -10.88
CA TYR A 110 -11.05 4.42 -11.82
C TYR A 110 -12.40 4.12 -12.48
N ASP A 111 -12.80 2.85 -12.60
CA ASP A 111 -14.17 2.47 -12.93
C ASP A 111 -15.14 2.93 -11.84
N PHE A 112 -14.82 2.70 -10.56
CA PHE A 112 -15.64 3.14 -9.43
C PHE A 112 -15.77 4.67 -9.36
N ILE A 113 -14.67 5.41 -9.54
CA ILE A 113 -14.69 6.88 -9.62
C ILE A 113 -15.58 7.34 -10.78
N GLN A 114 -15.54 6.67 -11.94
CA GLN A 114 -16.36 7.05 -13.09
C GLN A 114 -17.86 6.87 -12.83
N ILE A 115 -18.25 5.81 -12.12
CA ILE A 115 -19.67 5.51 -11.82
C ILE A 115 -20.13 6.04 -10.45
N ASN A 116 -19.28 6.79 -9.74
CA ASN A 116 -19.52 7.29 -8.38
C ASN A 116 -19.82 6.17 -7.36
N ASP A 117 -19.14 5.03 -7.49
CA ASP A 117 -19.22 3.93 -6.52
C ASP A 117 -18.29 4.19 -5.34
N TYR A 118 -18.76 5.01 -4.41
CA TYR A 118 -18.02 5.37 -3.21
C TYR A 118 -17.73 4.17 -2.30
N ASP A 119 -18.62 3.20 -2.25
CA ASP A 119 -18.46 1.99 -1.43
C ASP A 119 -17.33 1.11 -2.01
N GLY A 120 -17.27 0.96 -3.33
CA GLY A 120 -16.18 0.26 -4.01
C GLY A 120 -14.82 0.92 -3.81
N ILE A 121 -14.74 2.26 -3.86
CA ILE A 121 -13.50 3.00 -3.57
C ILE A 121 -13.07 2.75 -2.12
N LYS A 122 -14.01 2.89 -1.17
CA LYS A 122 -13.74 2.66 0.25
C LYS A 122 -13.25 1.23 0.52
N GLN A 123 -13.83 0.24 -0.16
CA GLN A 123 -13.38 -1.14 -0.04
C GLN A 123 -11.91 -1.30 -0.47
N LEU A 124 -11.50 -0.70 -1.60
CA LEU A 124 -10.11 -0.75 -2.05
C LEU A 124 -9.16 -0.10 -1.04
N GLU A 125 -9.57 0.97 -0.36
CA GLU A 125 -8.77 1.58 0.71
C GLU A 125 -8.65 0.69 1.95
N GLU A 126 -9.76 0.09 2.39
CA GLU A 126 -9.78 -0.85 3.53
C GLU A 126 -8.89 -2.08 3.27
N GLU A 127 -8.86 -2.54 2.02
CA GLU A 127 -8.01 -3.64 1.55
C GLU A 127 -6.55 -3.21 1.28
N LYS A 128 -6.25 -1.91 1.40
CA LYS A 128 -4.94 -1.29 1.10
C LYS A 128 -4.51 -1.41 -0.37
N ASP A 129 -5.48 -1.53 -1.26
CA ASP A 129 -5.32 -1.55 -2.70
C ASP A 129 -5.41 -0.14 -3.33
N ALA A 130 -5.90 0.85 -2.57
CA ALA A 130 -5.89 2.26 -2.94
C ALA A 130 -5.45 3.14 -1.76
N LEU A 131 -4.70 4.21 -2.07
CA LEU A 131 -4.24 5.21 -1.10
C LEU A 131 -4.52 6.62 -1.64
N LEU A 132 -5.18 7.47 -0.86
CA LEU A 132 -5.34 8.87 -1.22
C LEU A 132 -3.99 9.59 -1.14
N VAL A 133 -3.57 10.18 -2.25
CA VAL A 133 -2.42 11.07 -2.38
C VAL A 133 -2.92 12.49 -2.50
N GLU A 134 -2.49 13.36 -1.59
CA GLU A 134 -2.89 14.76 -1.60
C GLU A 134 -2.10 15.57 -2.62
N LYS A 135 -2.74 16.62 -3.14
CA LYS A 135 -2.11 17.64 -3.97
C LYS A 135 -0.79 18.13 -3.37
N GLY A 136 0.22 18.29 -4.23
CA GLY A 136 1.55 18.76 -3.89
C GLY A 136 2.50 17.67 -3.37
N THR A 137 2.01 16.46 -3.12
CA THR A 137 2.85 15.33 -2.73
C THR A 137 3.91 15.05 -3.79
N GLU A 138 5.17 14.96 -3.37
CA GLU A 138 6.29 14.63 -4.26
C GLU A 138 6.40 13.11 -4.47
N LEU A 139 6.52 12.73 -5.75
CA LEU A 139 6.54 11.35 -6.19
C LEU A 139 7.74 11.12 -7.11
N GLU A 140 8.31 9.91 -7.08
CA GLU A 140 9.33 9.46 -8.02
C GLU A 140 8.71 8.51 -9.05
N VAL A 141 8.96 8.73 -10.34
CA VAL A 141 8.48 7.84 -11.40
C VAL A 141 9.36 6.60 -11.49
N LEU A 142 8.80 5.46 -11.13
CA LEU A 142 9.50 4.17 -11.17
C LEU A 142 9.42 3.49 -12.53
N ASP A 143 8.27 3.62 -13.20
CA ASP A 143 8.03 3.04 -14.52
C ASP A 143 6.90 3.77 -15.26
N ARG A 144 6.93 3.69 -16.59
CA ARG A 144 5.95 4.36 -17.46
C ARG A 144 5.22 3.36 -18.33
N ASP A 145 3.91 3.27 -18.14
CA ASP A 145 2.99 2.60 -19.05
C ASP A 145 2.24 3.68 -19.88
N PRO A 146 1.79 3.39 -21.12
CA PRO A 146 1.04 4.36 -21.93
C PRO A 146 -0.20 4.96 -21.26
N VAL A 147 -0.83 4.25 -20.32
CA VAL A 147 -2.12 4.66 -19.72
C VAL A 147 -1.96 5.13 -18.27
N ARG A 148 -0.94 4.62 -17.56
CA ARG A 148 -0.68 4.89 -16.15
C ARG A 148 0.82 4.95 -15.89
N VAL A 149 1.23 5.56 -14.79
CA VAL A 149 2.64 5.55 -14.38
C VAL A 149 2.77 4.90 -13.02
N LYS A 150 3.82 4.09 -12.85
CA LYS A 150 4.17 3.57 -11.54
C LYS A 150 5.02 4.62 -10.82
N VAL A 151 4.61 5.01 -9.62
CA VAL A 151 5.27 6.03 -8.82
C VAL A 151 5.51 5.56 -7.39
N ALA A 152 6.49 6.16 -6.72
CA ALA A 152 6.75 6.04 -5.29
C ALA A 152 6.55 7.38 -4.59
N VAL A 153 5.92 7.40 -3.43
CA VAL A 153 5.81 8.59 -2.57
C VAL A 153 7.17 8.86 -1.93
N LYS A 154 7.77 10.04 -2.15
CA LYS A 154 9.15 10.30 -1.66
C LYS A 154 9.24 10.47 -0.15
N ALA A 155 8.14 10.82 0.51
CA ALA A 155 8.05 11.01 1.95
C ALA A 155 7.80 9.69 2.71
N GLY A 156 7.57 8.58 2.01
CA GLY A 156 7.22 7.29 2.60
C GLY A 156 7.73 6.11 1.77
N ASP A 157 7.14 4.94 2.02
CA ASP A 157 7.50 3.67 1.35
C ASP A 157 6.38 3.19 0.39
N GLU A 158 5.35 4.03 0.18
CA GLU A 158 4.20 3.69 -0.64
C GLU A 158 4.51 3.81 -2.12
N GLU A 159 4.20 2.76 -2.87
CA GLU A 159 4.31 2.71 -4.33
C GLU A 159 2.98 2.29 -4.94
N GLY A 160 2.71 2.76 -6.16
CA GLY A 160 1.54 2.32 -6.89
C GLY A 160 1.41 2.97 -8.25
N PHE A 161 0.21 2.91 -8.80
CA PHE A 161 -0.14 3.37 -10.13
C PHE A 161 -0.98 4.62 -10.06
N ALA A 162 -0.53 5.64 -10.78
CA ALA A 162 -1.14 6.96 -10.83
C ALA A 162 -1.51 7.34 -12.27
N PRO A 163 -2.56 8.17 -12.45
CA PRO A 163 -2.96 8.69 -13.73
C PRO A 163 -1.99 9.81 -14.12
N VAL A 164 -1.37 9.67 -15.30
CA VAL A 164 -0.31 10.60 -15.76
C VAL A 164 -0.78 12.05 -15.87
N ASN A 165 -2.07 12.27 -16.10
CA ASN A 165 -2.69 13.59 -16.25
C ASN A 165 -2.91 14.34 -14.93
N LEU A 166 -2.68 13.70 -13.77
CA LEU A 166 -2.73 14.35 -12.45
C LEU A 166 -1.34 14.58 -11.86
N LEU A 167 -0.30 14.46 -12.70
CA LEU A 167 1.09 14.64 -12.31
C LEU A 167 1.69 15.80 -13.10
N GLU A 168 2.45 16.62 -12.40
CA GLU A 168 3.26 17.68 -13.01
C GLU A 168 4.74 17.45 -12.69
N PRO A 169 5.67 17.74 -13.63
CA PRO A 169 7.09 17.72 -13.33
C PRO A 169 7.38 18.61 -12.12
N ALA A 170 8.19 18.13 -11.18
CA ALA A 170 8.70 18.97 -10.11
C ALA A 170 9.75 19.92 -10.72
N GLY A 171 9.28 20.97 -11.38
CA GLY A 171 10.13 21.98 -11.99
C GLY A 171 11.04 22.61 -10.95
N ASN A 172 12.34 22.64 -11.25
CA ASN A 172 13.33 23.48 -10.57
C ASN A 172 12.83 24.93 -10.63
N SER A 173 12.16 25.39 -9.57
CA SER A 173 11.77 26.80 -9.41
C SER A 173 12.99 27.67 -9.13
#